data_AF-A0A1H6NJV5-F1
#
_entry.id   AF-A0A1H6NJV5-F1
#
_cell.length_a   1.000
_cell.length_b   1.000
_cell.length_c   1.000
_cell.angle_alpha   90.00
_cell.angle_beta   90.00
_cell.angle_gamma   90.00
#
_symmetry.space_group_name_H-M   'P 1'
#
loop_
_entity.id
_entity.type
_entity.pdbx_description
1 polymer ?
#
loop_
_entity_poly.entity_id
_entity_poly.type
_entity_poly.pdbx_seq_one_letter_code
_entity_poly.pdbx_strand_id
1 'polypeptide(L)'
;MAHWLDKVTVLLTADTNDLHELARIAGSDPRTFYIGVDPSSLELDGQNIDDIEFSTRDDFFVDSFDGRSISLPLDGSNLIVDVKRLTSAIRNHKRQEERLAILLRLILQNRRTALPILTTYGKDKAKSANAALSELAAAIKDEQSQRSLFDQKEIPHLFGHDLVGPASDYKLLGDDILVTIASRPYAKNMPGTRSFLLYYMTKYLSDFPKVNALLRSKVGKSQSVFVAPNLSEMYEFLRNPPEVRWDDILQLSMDMPLFDSPS
;
A
#
# COMPACT_ATOMS: atom_id res chain seq x y z
N MET A 1 -29.39 15.79 16.44
CA MET A 1 -28.23 14.90 16.57
C MET A 1 -27.08 15.76 17.06
N ALA A 2 -26.35 15.33 18.09
CA ALA A 2 -25.20 16.08 18.60
C ALA A 2 -24.11 16.13 17.52
N HIS A 3 -23.56 17.32 17.28
CA HIS A 3 -22.47 17.50 16.33
C HIS A 3 -21.17 16.97 16.96
N TRP A 4 -20.25 16.40 16.18
CA TRP A 4 -19.00 15.85 16.74
C TRP A 4 -18.14 16.93 17.42
N LEU A 5 -18.23 18.20 16.97
CA LEU A 5 -17.61 19.33 17.69
C LEU A 5 -18.15 19.49 19.12
N ASP A 6 -19.42 19.17 19.39
CA ASP A 6 -19.98 19.33 20.73
C ASP A 6 -19.23 18.45 21.74
N LYS A 7 -18.85 17.23 21.33
CA LYS A 7 -18.01 16.33 22.14
C LYS A 7 -16.60 16.87 22.34
N VAL A 8 -16.00 17.46 21.30
CA VAL A 8 -14.66 18.07 21.41
C VAL A 8 -14.69 19.25 22.37
N THR A 9 -15.72 20.10 22.28
CA THR A 9 -15.91 21.21 23.22
C THR A 9 -16.06 20.70 24.65
N VAL A 10 -16.90 19.68 24.87
CA VAL A 10 -17.07 19.08 26.21
C VAL A 10 -15.75 18.54 26.76
N LEU A 11 -14.95 17.83 25.96
CA LEU A 11 -13.63 17.33 26.38
C LEU A 11 -12.64 18.45 26.71
N LEU A 12 -12.61 19.51 25.89
CA LEU A 12 -11.73 20.66 26.12
C LEU A 12 -12.14 21.53 27.31
N THR A 13 -13.41 21.47 27.72
CA THR A 13 -13.94 22.21 28.89
C THR A 13 -14.10 21.34 30.13
N ALA A 14 -13.72 20.07 30.08
CA ALA A 14 -13.84 19.17 31.22
C ALA A 14 -12.88 19.60 32.33
N ASP A 15 -13.35 19.66 33.57
CA ASP A 15 -12.55 20.02 34.76
C ASP A 15 -11.78 18.80 35.28
N THR A 16 -11.15 18.06 34.37
CA THR A 16 -10.38 16.85 34.67
C THR A 16 -9.29 16.66 33.63
N ASN A 17 -8.12 16.22 34.08
CA ASN A 17 -7.02 15.80 33.22
C ASN A 17 -6.86 14.27 33.21
N ASP A 18 -7.73 13.53 33.89
CA ASP A 18 -7.70 12.07 33.94
C ASP A 18 -8.17 11.49 32.60
N LEU A 19 -7.26 10.79 31.91
CA LEU A 19 -7.53 10.18 30.62
C LEU A 19 -8.69 9.16 30.66
N HIS A 20 -8.88 8.44 31.77
CA HIS A 20 -10.04 7.54 31.90
C HIS A 20 -11.35 8.30 31.95
N GLU A 21 -11.38 9.43 32.64
CA GLU A 21 -12.57 10.26 32.76
C GLU A 21 -12.88 10.96 31.44
N LEU A 22 -11.87 11.48 30.75
CA LEU A 22 -12.01 12.06 29.41
C LEU A 22 -12.57 11.05 28.39
N ALA A 23 -12.06 9.81 28.38
CA ALA A 23 -12.62 8.78 27.50
C ALA A 23 -14.09 8.43 27.82
N ARG A 24 -14.46 8.38 29.11
CA ARG A 24 -15.85 8.18 29.54
C ARG A 24 -16.75 9.34 29.14
N ILE A 25 -16.28 10.58 29.29
CA ILE A 25 -16.99 11.80 28.85
C ILE A 25 -17.22 11.76 27.33
N ALA A 26 -16.27 11.25 26.56
CA ALA A 26 -16.43 11.04 25.12
C ALA A 26 -17.46 9.94 24.77
N GLY A 27 -17.84 9.10 25.74
CA GLY A 27 -18.69 7.93 25.56
C GLY A 27 -17.96 6.73 24.96
N SER A 28 -16.66 6.60 25.25
CA SER A 28 -15.77 5.58 24.70
C SER A 28 -15.13 4.75 25.82
N ASP A 29 -14.62 3.57 25.48
CA ASP A 29 -13.83 2.74 26.39
C ASP A 29 -12.43 3.36 26.57
N PRO A 30 -12.03 3.72 27.81
CA PRO A 30 -10.69 4.26 28.11
C PRO A 30 -9.54 3.44 27.53
N ARG A 31 -9.69 2.12 27.50
CA ARG A 31 -8.66 1.21 27.02
C ARG A 31 -8.31 1.45 25.56
N THR A 32 -9.29 1.75 24.72
CA THR A 32 -9.12 1.84 23.25
C THR A 32 -9.21 3.26 22.71
N PHE A 33 -9.66 4.22 23.52
CA PHE A 33 -9.92 5.59 23.09
C PHE A 33 -8.67 6.33 22.59
N TYR A 34 -7.50 5.98 23.12
CA TYR A 34 -6.23 6.63 22.81
C TYR A 34 -5.39 5.90 21.75
N ILE A 35 -5.97 4.90 21.07
CA ILE A 35 -5.34 4.23 19.94
C ILE A 35 -5.11 5.24 18.80
N GLY A 36 -3.86 5.39 18.38
CA GLY A 36 -3.41 6.32 17.34
C GLY A 36 -2.77 7.60 17.88
N VAL A 37 -2.79 7.82 19.20
CA VAL A 37 -2.19 8.98 19.86
C VAL A 37 -0.74 8.69 20.22
N ASP A 38 0.16 9.66 19.98
CA ASP A 38 1.55 9.60 20.41
C ASP A 38 1.68 10.05 21.88
N PRO A 39 1.95 9.13 22.82
CA PRO A 39 2.01 9.46 24.23
C PRO A 39 3.24 10.29 24.60
N SER A 40 4.26 10.38 23.73
CA SER A 40 5.53 11.07 24.04
C SER A 40 5.38 12.57 24.30
N SER A 41 4.25 13.15 23.88
CA SER A 41 3.92 14.57 24.04
C SER A 41 2.93 14.85 25.19
N LEU A 42 2.46 13.82 25.89
CA LEU A 42 1.47 13.95 26.96
C LEU A 42 2.15 14.05 28.33
N GLU A 43 1.64 14.94 29.19
CA GLU A 43 2.00 14.99 30.60
C GLU A 43 1.25 13.87 31.35
N LEU A 44 1.87 12.70 31.47
CA LEU A 44 1.29 11.50 32.09
C LEU A 44 1.62 11.35 33.58
N ASP A 45 2.39 12.28 34.15
CA ASP A 45 2.82 12.20 35.54
C ASP A 45 1.62 12.25 36.50
N GLY A 46 1.51 11.22 37.34
CA GLY A 46 0.41 11.08 38.31
C GLY A 46 -0.91 10.56 37.72
N GLN A 47 -0.94 10.17 36.45
CA GLN A 47 -2.10 9.54 35.82
C GLN A 47 -2.07 8.02 35.95
N ASN A 48 -3.24 7.39 36.11
CA ASN A 48 -3.35 5.94 35.97
C ASN A 48 -3.46 5.60 34.47
N ILE A 49 -2.41 5.00 33.92
CA ILE A 49 -2.32 4.61 32.51
C ILE A 49 -2.25 3.10 32.30
N ASP A 50 -2.32 2.31 33.36
CA ASP A 50 -1.99 0.88 33.33
C ASP A 50 -2.88 0.06 32.37
N ASP A 51 -4.13 0.51 32.17
CA ASP A 51 -5.13 -0.15 31.31
C ASP A 51 -5.42 0.63 30.02
N ILE A 52 -4.62 1.65 29.67
CA ILE A 52 -4.80 2.45 28.46
C ILE A 52 -3.86 1.94 27.36
N GLU A 53 -4.41 1.55 26.22
CA GLU A 53 -3.61 1.19 25.04
C GLU A 53 -3.27 2.45 24.24
N PHE A 54 -2.03 2.91 24.37
CA PHE A 54 -1.43 3.86 23.44
C PHE A 54 -0.78 3.09 22.28
N SER A 55 -1.03 3.56 21.07
CA SER A 55 -0.30 3.10 19.90
C SER A 55 -0.15 4.29 18.98
N THR A 56 1.04 4.60 18.50
CA THR A 56 1.11 5.54 17.39
C THR A 56 0.47 4.88 16.16
N ARG A 57 -0.07 5.69 15.25
CA ARG A 57 -0.59 5.16 13.98
C ARG A 57 0.50 4.44 13.16
N ASP A 58 1.76 4.66 13.50
CA ASP A 58 2.91 3.96 12.93
C ASP A 58 3.21 2.62 13.65
N ASP A 59 2.90 2.45 14.95
CA ASP A 59 3.07 1.19 15.69
C ASP A 59 2.11 0.08 15.22
N PHE A 60 0.93 0.46 14.71
CA PHE A 60 0.03 -0.47 14.02
C PHE A 60 0.63 -1.04 12.71
N PHE A 61 1.67 -0.41 12.16
CA PHE A 61 2.26 -0.77 10.88
C PHE A 61 3.71 -1.25 10.95
N VAL A 62 4.47 -0.93 12.01
CA VAL A 62 5.93 -1.17 12.03
C VAL A 62 6.36 -2.25 13.02
N ASP A 63 5.74 -2.38 14.20
CA ASP A 63 6.27 -3.27 15.26
C ASP A 63 5.51 -4.60 15.46
N SER A 64 4.27 -4.74 14.98
CA SER A 64 3.56 -6.05 15.04
C SER A 64 3.73 -6.92 13.78
N PHE A 65 4.63 -6.55 12.86
CA PHE A 65 4.91 -7.33 11.66
C PHE A 65 6.03 -8.38 11.90
N ASP A 66 5.89 -9.16 12.97
CA ASP A 66 6.83 -10.20 13.44
C ASP A 66 7.01 -11.41 12.49
N GLY A 67 6.60 -11.30 11.22
CA GLY A 67 6.60 -12.42 10.26
C GLY A 67 5.26 -13.14 10.14
N ARG A 68 4.15 -12.48 10.50
CA ARG A 68 2.80 -12.99 10.20
C ARG A 68 2.57 -12.94 8.69
N SER A 69 2.81 -14.07 8.05
CA SER A 69 1.89 -14.74 7.13
C SER A 69 0.58 -13.95 6.86
N ILE A 70 0.51 -13.20 5.75
CA ILE A 70 -0.76 -12.64 5.29
C ILE A 70 -1.41 -13.68 4.38
N SER A 71 -2.65 -14.09 4.67
CA SER A 71 -3.45 -14.84 3.72
C SER A 71 -3.78 -13.95 2.52
N LEU A 72 -3.09 -14.18 1.41
CA LEU A 72 -3.40 -13.56 0.13
C LEU A 72 -4.33 -14.49 -0.64
N PRO A 73 -5.52 -14.02 -1.01
CA PRO A 73 -6.29 -14.65 -2.06
C PRO A 73 -5.59 -14.28 -3.38
N LEU A 74 -4.63 -15.10 -3.77
CA LEU A 74 -3.99 -15.03 -5.08
C LEU A 74 -4.66 -16.08 -5.96
N ASP A 75 -5.30 -15.63 -7.04
CA ASP A 75 -5.90 -16.47 -8.07
C ASP A 75 -6.92 -17.51 -7.53
N GLY A 76 -7.66 -17.15 -6.47
CA GLY A 76 -8.65 -18.03 -5.84
C GLY A 76 -8.08 -19.06 -4.86
N SER A 77 -6.78 -19.05 -4.62
CA SER A 77 -6.11 -19.83 -3.56
C SER A 77 -5.74 -18.93 -2.38
N ASN A 78 -6.02 -19.38 -1.15
CA ASN A 78 -5.55 -18.72 0.08
C ASN A 78 -4.06 -19.01 0.26
N LEU A 79 -3.21 -18.39 -0.57
CA LEU A 79 -1.77 -18.47 -0.39
C LEU A 79 -1.40 -17.57 0.78
N ILE A 80 -1.02 -18.17 1.90
CA ILE A 80 -0.40 -17.44 2.99
C ILE A 80 0.97 -17.00 2.50
N VAL A 81 1.07 -15.75 2.06
CA VAL A 81 2.32 -15.19 1.57
C VAL A 81 3.00 -14.50 2.73
N ASP A 82 4.19 -15.01 3.02
CA ASP A 82 5.14 -14.35 3.90
C ASP A 82 5.62 -13.06 3.22
N VAL A 83 5.22 -11.92 3.78
CA VAL A 83 5.63 -10.58 3.35
C VAL A 83 7.15 -10.46 3.28
N LYS A 84 7.90 -11.10 4.19
CA LYS A 84 9.36 -11.08 4.17
C LYS A 84 9.87 -11.81 2.93
N ARG A 85 9.34 -13.00 2.64
CA ARG A 85 9.71 -13.78 1.44
C ARG A 85 9.41 -13.01 0.15
N LEU A 86 8.22 -12.42 0.02
CA LEU A 86 7.85 -11.64 -1.16
C LEU A 86 8.70 -10.38 -1.30
N THR A 87 8.97 -9.67 -0.19
CA THR A 87 9.85 -8.50 -0.20
C THR A 87 11.27 -8.87 -0.64
N SER A 88 11.81 -9.98 -0.13
CA SER A 88 13.12 -10.52 -0.55
C SER A 88 13.12 -10.92 -2.02
N ALA A 89 12.06 -11.57 -2.50
CA ALA A 89 11.93 -11.94 -3.91
C ALA A 89 11.98 -10.71 -4.83
N ILE A 90 11.22 -9.66 -4.49
CA ILE A 90 11.26 -8.40 -5.24
C ILE A 90 12.66 -7.80 -5.18
N ARG A 91 13.29 -7.72 -4.00
CA ARG A 91 14.65 -7.16 -3.85
C ARG A 91 15.71 -7.89 -4.70
N ASN A 92 15.51 -9.17 -4.96
CA ASN A 92 16.43 -10.01 -5.74
C ASN A 92 16.38 -9.73 -7.26
N HIS A 93 15.40 -8.97 -7.76
CA HIS A 93 15.41 -8.55 -9.16
C HIS A 93 16.52 -7.53 -9.45
N LYS A 94 17.27 -7.77 -10.53
CA LYS A 94 18.48 -7.02 -10.88
C LYS A 94 18.24 -5.52 -11.09
N ARG A 95 17.11 -5.15 -11.70
CA ARG A 95 16.82 -3.75 -12.09
C ARG A 95 15.83 -3.10 -11.15
N GLN A 96 16.07 -1.83 -10.82
CA GLN A 96 15.19 -1.07 -9.93
C GLN A 96 13.84 -0.77 -10.57
N GLU A 97 13.82 -0.56 -11.89
CA GLU A 97 12.60 -0.30 -12.65
C GLU A 97 11.66 -1.50 -12.65
N GLU A 98 12.23 -2.71 -12.73
CA GLU A 98 11.49 -3.97 -12.61
C GLU A 98 10.87 -4.12 -11.23
N ARG A 99 11.68 -3.89 -10.18
CA ARG A 99 11.21 -3.94 -8.79
C ARG A 99 10.07 -2.96 -8.54
N LEU A 100 10.18 -1.75 -9.06
CA LEU A 100 9.12 -0.74 -8.97
C LEU A 100 7.85 -1.17 -9.70
N ALA A 101 7.97 -1.76 -10.90
CA ALA A 101 6.82 -2.26 -11.65
C ALA A 101 6.10 -3.42 -10.94
N ILE A 102 6.84 -4.33 -10.30
CA ILE A 102 6.27 -5.42 -9.49
C ILE A 102 5.57 -4.87 -8.25
N LEU A 103 6.17 -3.90 -7.56
CA LEU A 103 5.54 -3.24 -6.42
C LEU A 103 4.27 -2.49 -6.82
N LEU A 104 4.29 -1.81 -7.97
CA LEU A 104 3.09 -1.20 -8.55
C LEU A 104 2.01 -2.25 -8.77
N ARG A 105 2.33 -3.39 -9.41
CA ARG A 105 1.37 -4.49 -9.62
C ARG A 105 0.73 -4.94 -8.30
N LEU A 106 1.53 -5.14 -7.25
CA LEU A 106 1.03 -5.50 -5.92
C LEU A 106 0.04 -4.47 -5.37
N ILE A 107 0.36 -3.18 -5.51
CA ILE A 107 -0.52 -2.09 -5.07
C ILE A 107 -1.85 -2.14 -5.80
N LEU A 108 -1.83 -2.36 -7.12
CA LEU A 108 -3.05 -2.40 -7.94
C LEU A 108 -3.90 -3.65 -7.67
N GLN A 109 -3.28 -4.80 -7.34
CA GLN A 109 -4.01 -6.04 -7.04
C GLN A 109 -4.54 -6.08 -5.61
N ASN A 110 -3.69 -5.79 -4.61
CA ASN A 110 -4.05 -5.90 -3.20
C ASN A 110 -3.29 -4.88 -2.36
N ARG A 111 -3.91 -3.72 -2.17
CA ARG A 111 -3.36 -2.60 -1.42
C ARG A 111 -3.05 -2.91 0.04
N ARG A 112 -3.89 -3.71 0.71
CA ARG A 112 -3.69 -4.09 2.11
C ARG A 112 -2.37 -4.84 2.30
N THR A 113 -1.97 -5.59 1.28
CA THR A 113 -0.73 -6.37 1.24
C THR A 113 0.46 -5.54 0.79
N ALA A 114 0.24 -4.65 -0.18
CA ALA A 114 1.29 -3.80 -0.69
C ALA A 114 1.85 -2.84 0.37
N LEU A 115 1.02 -2.38 1.31
CA LEU A 115 1.45 -1.45 2.37
C LEU A 115 2.57 -2.05 3.26
N PRO A 116 2.39 -3.21 3.91
CA PRO A 116 3.47 -3.89 4.65
C PRO A 116 4.73 -4.17 3.81
N ILE A 117 4.55 -4.50 2.53
CA ILE A 117 5.69 -4.70 1.63
C ILE A 117 6.42 -3.38 1.42
N LEU A 118 5.72 -2.27 1.13
CA LEU A 118 6.33 -0.96 0.93
C LEU A 118 7.06 -0.46 2.19
N THR A 119 6.51 -0.71 3.38
CA THR A 119 7.20 -0.35 4.64
C THR A 119 8.45 -1.20 4.86
N THR A 120 8.36 -2.51 4.60
CA THR A 120 9.48 -3.46 4.80
C THR A 120 10.54 -3.36 3.70
N TYR A 121 10.16 -2.96 2.47
CA TYR A 121 11.03 -2.90 1.30
C TYR A 121 12.23 -1.97 1.51
N GLY A 122 12.15 -1.05 2.48
CA GLY A 122 13.28 -0.25 2.96
C GLY A 122 13.78 0.74 1.92
N LYS A 123 14.80 1.53 2.32
CA LYS A 123 15.46 2.46 1.40
C LYS A 123 16.38 1.67 0.48
N ASP A 124 16.07 1.64 -0.81
CA ASP A 124 16.98 1.18 -1.87
C ASP A 124 18.24 2.08 -1.89
N LYS A 125 19.34 1.59 -2.46
CA LYS A 125 20.56 2.39 -2.63
C LYS A 125 20.34 3.58 -3.59
N ALA A 126 19.38 3.50 -4.52
CA ALA A 126 19.10 4.62 -5.43
C ALA A 126 18.06 5.60 -4.89
N LYS A 127 18.44 6.88 -4.90
CA LYS A 127 17.59 8.01 -4.49
C LYS A 127 16.30 8.13 -5.32
N SER A 128 16.36 7.84 -6.62
CA SER A 128 15.21 7.94 -7.54
C SER A 128 14.13 6.89 -7.24
N ALA A 129 14.53 5.64 -7.00
CA ALA A 129 13.62 4.57 -6.63
C ALA A 129 12.92 4.87 -5.30
N ASN A 130 13.68 5.33 -4.30
CA ASN A 130 13.11 5.73 -3.01
C ASN A 130 12.12 6.88 -3.14
N ALA A 131 12.42 7.89 -3.97
CA ALA A 131 11.48 8.99 -4.20
C ALA A 131 10.16 8.49 -4.82
N ALA A 132 10.23 7.56 -5.79
CA ALA A 132 9.05 6.95 -6.36
C ALA A 132 8.27 6.12 -5.34
N LEU A 133 8.94 5.30 -4.53
CA LEU A 133 8.31 4.49 -3.48
C LEU A 133 7.66 5.34 -2.40
N SER A 134 8.32 6.40 -1.93
CA SER A 134 7.74 7.35 -0.97
C SER A 134 6.51 8.04 -1.55
N GLU A 135 6.54 8.42 -2.82
CA GLU A 135 5.41 9.05 -3.48
C GLU A 135 4.23 8.08 -3.67
N LEU A 136 4.52 6.80 -3.95
CA LEU A 136 3.53 5.74 -3.99
C LEU A 136 2.91 5.50 -2.63
N ALA A 137 3.73 5.35 -1.59
CA ALA A 137 3.26 5.20 -0.22
C ALA A 137 2.41 6.39 0.22
N ALA A 138 2.79 7.62 -0.14
CA ALA A 138 2.01 8.82 0.14
C ALA A 138 0.67 8.84 -0.61
N ALA A 139 0.66 8.47 -1.91
CA ALA A 139 -0.56 8.38 -2.70
C ALA A 139 -1.57 7.40 -2.08
N ILE A 140 -1.06 6.25 -1.66
CA ILE A 140 -1.81 5.22 -0.96
C ILE A 140 -2.32 5.82 0.37
N LYS A 141 -1.47 6.38 1.23
CA LYS A 141 -1.94 6.92 2.53
C LYS A 141 -3.02 8.01 2.37
N ASP A 142 -2.83 8.95 1.45
CA ASP A 142 -3.78 10.04 1.19
C ASP A 142 -5.18 9.51 0.79
N GLU A 143 -5.24 8.53 -0.11
CA GLU A 143 -6.51 7.93 -0.51
C GLU A 143 -7.20 7.20 0.66
N GLN A 144 -6.42 6.58 1.56
CA GLN A 144 -6.96 5.89 2.74
C GLN A 144 -7.62 6.89 3.69
N SER A 145 -6.96 8.03 3.89
CA SER A 145 -7.51 9.15 4.64
C SER A 145 -8.79 9.68 4.02
N GLN A 146 -8.81 9.87 2.69
CA GLN A 146 -10.02 10.32 1.99
C GLN A 146 -11.17 9.33 2.12
N ARG A 147 -10.94 8.02 1.92
CA ARG A 147 -11.98 6.99 2.11
C ARG A 147 -12.50 6.95 3.54
N SER A 148 -11.63 7.02 4.54
CA SER A 148 -12.04 7.06 5.95
C SER A 148 -12.95 8.25 6.27
N LEU A 149 -12.79 9.38 5.58
CA LEU A 149 -13.66 10.55 5.73
C LEU A 149 -15.03 10.36 5.07
N PHE A 150 -15.12 9.55 4.01
CA PHE A 150 -16.38 9.23 3.33
C PHE A 150 -17.14 8.08 4.01
N ASP A 151 -16.45 7.04 4.48
CA ASP A 151 -17.06 5.91 5.21
C ASP A 151 -17.68 6.36 6.54
N GLN A 152 -17.18 7.42 7.17
CA GLN A 152 -17.79 7.98 8.38
C GLN A 152 -19.10 8.75 8.09
N LYS A 153 -19.44 9.03 6.83
CA LYS A 153 -20.63 9.80 6.44
C LYS A 153 -21.81 8.96 5.95
N GLU A 154 -21.67 7.65 5.68
CA GLU A 154 -22.77 6.80 5.17
C GLU A 154 -23.31 5.78 6.21
N ILE A 155 -24.31 6.25 6.97
CA ILE A 155 -25.57 5.58 7.42
C ILE A 155 -25.55 4.05 7.72
N PRO A 156 -25.66 3.63 9.00
CA PRO A 156 -25.73 2.21 9.40
C PRO A 156 -27.07 1.45 9.22
N HIS A 157 -28.04 1.90 8.40
CA HIS A 157 -29.43 1.42 8.55
C HIS A 157 -30.16 0.85 7.32
N LEU A 158 -29.47 0.43 6.24
CA LEU A 158 -30.18 -0.04 5.03
C LEU A 158 -29.71 -1.37 4.42
N PHE A 159 -29.00 -2.22 5.16
CA PHE A 159 -28.74 -3.59 4.72
C PHE A 159 -29.12 -4.60 5.80
N GLY A 160 -30.39 -5.00 5.76
CA GLY A 160 -30.83 -6.27 6.32
C GLY A 160 -30.24 -7.42 5.49
N HIS A 161 -29.68 -8.39 6.20
CA HIS A 161 -29.68 -9.82 5.90
C HIS A 161 -30.04 -10.21 4.45
N ASP A 162 -29.02 -10.54 3.65
CA ASP A 162 -28.79 -11.90 3.13
C ASP A 162 -27.87 -11.88 1.89
N LEU A 163 -26.91 -12.82 1.89
CA LEU A 163 -26.08 -13.27 0.77
C LEU A 163 -24.98 -12.32 0.25
N VAL A 164 -23.80 -12.33 0.89
CA VAL A 164 -22.52 -12.06 0.20
C VAL A 164 -21.47 -13.07 0.66
N GLY A 165 -21.07 -13.97 -0.24
CA GLY A 165 -19.95 -14.88 -0.04
C GLY A 165 -18.60 -14.15 -0.07
N PRO A 166 -17.50 -14.80 0.36
CA PRO A 166 -16.21 -14.15 0.63
C PRO A 166 -15.39 -13.71 -0.60
N ALA A 167 -16.00 -13.35 -1.73
CA ALA A 167 -15.29 -13.16 -3.00
C ALA A 167 -15.40 -11.78 -3.67
N SER A 168 -16.20 -10.81 -3.19
CA SER A 168 -16.47 -9.58 -3.96
C SER A 168 -15.94 -8.26 -3.38
N ASP A 169 -15.26 -8.26 -2.24
CA ASP A 169 -14.82 -7.00 -1.59
C ASP A 169 -13.47 -6.47 -2.08
N TYR A 170 -12.95 -7.00 -3.19
CA TYR A 170 -11.90 -6.33 -3.95
C TYR A 170 -12.56 -5.30 -4.86
N LYS A 171 -13.03 -4.19 -4.27
CA LYS A 171 -13.39 -3.02 -5.06
C LYS A 171 -12.09 -2.55 -5.72
N LEU A 172 -11.85 -3.04 -6.94
CA LEU A 172 -10.76 -2.64 -7.82
C LEU A 172 -10.62 -1.13 -7.65
N LEU A 173 -9.39 -0.72 -7.36
CA LEU A 173 -9.06 0.68 -7.14
C LEU A 173 -9.75 1.52 -8.20
N GLY A 174 -10.26 2.69 -7.79
CA GLY A 174 -10.85 3.65 -8.71
C GLY A 174 -9.92 3.75 -9.90
N ASP A 175 -10.47 3.40 -11.06
CA ASP A 175 -9.73 3.06 -12.25
C ASP A 175 -8.81 4.24 -12.71
N ASP A 176 -9.18 5.48 -12.33
CA ASP A 176 -8.43 6.71 -12.56
C ASP A 176 -7.27 6.92 -11.55
N ILE A 177 -7.40 6.36 -10.35
CA ILE A 177 -6.35 6.31 -9.33
C ILE A 177 -5.24 5.37 -9.81
N LEU A 178 -5.58 4.23 -10.42
CA LEU A 178 -4.59 3.31 -11.02
C LEU A 178 -3.72 4.04 -12.05
N VAL A 179 -4.36 4.81 -12.95
CA VAL A 179 -3.67 5.63 -13.96
C VAL A 179 -2.81 6.69 -13.30
N THR A 180 -3.32 7.37 -12.27
CA THR A 180 -2.58 8.40 -11.53
C THR A 180 -1.32 7.81 -10.89
N ILE A 181 -1.45 6.72 -10.14
CA ILE A 181 -0.35 5.99 -9.49
C ILE A 181 0.69 5.54 -10.52
N ALA A 182 0.25 4.93 -11.64
CA ALA A 182 1.13 4.48 -12.72
C ALA A 182 1.82 5.64 -13.46
N SER A 183 1.20 6.81 -13.53
CA SER A 183 1.75 7.96 -14.26
C SER A 183 2.84 8.72 -13.48
N ARG A 184 2.79 8.72 -12.14
CA ARG A 184 3.69 9.50 -11.26
C ARG A 184 5.18 9.20 -11.46
N PRO A 185 5.63 7.93 -11.60
CA PRO A 185 7.03 7.63 -11.88
C PRO A 185 7.59 8.32 -13.15
N TYR A 186 6.75 8.70 -14.11
CA TYR A 186 7.16 9.42 -15.31
C TYR A 186 7.28 10.94 -15.12
N ALA A 187 6.61 11.51 -14.12
CA ALA A 187 6.48 12.95 -13.95
C ALA A 187 7.78 13.64 -13.49
N LYS A 188 8.71 12.91 -12.87
CA LYS A 188 9.97 13.47 -12.32
C LYS A 188 11.22 13.08 -13.14
N ASN A 189 12.32 13.78 -12.84
CA ASN A 189 13.65 13.71 -13.47
C ASN A 189 14.30 12.31 -13.41
N MET A 190 13.76 11.35 -14.16
CA MET A 190 14.35 10.03 -14.41
C MET A 190 14.75 9.85 -15.89
N PRO A 191 15.53 10.77 -16.49
CA PRO A 191 15.75 10.79 -17.94
C PRO A 191 16.40 9.51 -18.48
N GLY A 192 17.28 8.86 -17.72
CA GLY A 192 17.99 7.63 -18.16
C GLY A 192 17.22 6.32 -17.96
N THR A 193 16.26 6.28 -17.04
CA THR A 193 15.61 5.03 -16.60
C THR A 193 14.16 4.89 -17.08
N ARG A 194 13.58 5.96 -17.64
CA ARG A 194 12.19 5.98 -18.15
C ARG A 194 11.88 4.89 -19.16
N SER A 195 12.83 4.53 -20.03
CA SER A 195 12.62 3.50 -21.06
C SER A 195 12.51 2.10 -20.48
N PHE A 196 13.39 1.75 -19.53
CA PHE A 196 13.32 0.47 -18.81
C PHE A 196 12.08 0.41 -17.92
N LEU A 197 11.72 1.52 -17.27
CA LEU A 197 10.49 1.60 -16.50
C LEU A 197 9.26 1.40 -17.37
N LEU A 198 9.20 2.03 -18.55
CA LEU A 198 8.13 1.82 -19.51
C LEU A 198 8.05 0.37 -19.98
N TYR A 199 9.19 -0.25 -20.25
CA TYR A 199 9.27 -1.66 -20.58
C TYR A 199 8.67 -2.54 -19.47
N TYR A 200 9.16 -2.41 -18.23
CA TYR A 200 8.69 -3.26 -17.13
C TYR A 200 7.26 -2.98 -16.71
N MET A 201 6.80 -1.72 -16.73
CA MET A 201 5.39 -1.42 -16.52
C MET A 201 4.51 -2.05 -17.61
N THR A 202 4.99 -2.08 -18.85
CA THR A 202 4.28 -2.77 -19.95
C THR A 202 4.21 -4.27 -19.72
N LYS A 203 5.31 -4.87 -19.25
CA LYS A 203 5.37 -6.30 -18.89
C LYS A 203 4.44 -6.66 -17.74
N TYR A 204 4.44 -5.88 -16.65
CA TYR A 204 3.77 -6.27 -15.39
C TYR A 204 2.41 -5.63 -15.15
N LEU A 205 1.99 -4.61 -15.91
CA LEU A 205 0.75 -3.86 -15.66
C LEU A 205 -0.19 -3.79 -16.88
N SER A 206 0.10 -4.53 -17.95
CA SER A 206 -0.74 -4.54 -19.16
C SER A 206 -2.08 -5.25 -18.98
N ASP A 207 -2.25 -6.05 -17.93
CA ASP A 207 -3.51 -6.73 -17.61
C ASP A 207 -4.56 -5.79 -16.99
N PHE A 208 -4.15 -4.60 -16.52
CA PHE A 208 -5.08 -3.59 -16.03
C PHE A 208 -5.57 -2.71 -17.20
N PRO A 209 -6.85 -2.77 -17.62
CA PRO A 209 -7.30 -2.18 -18.90
C PRO A 209 -6.99 -0.68 -19.05
N LYS A 210 -7.23 0.13 -18.02
CA LYS A 210 -6.94 1.57 -18.06
C LYS A 210 -5.44 1.88 -18.04
N VAL A 211 -4.65 1.11 -17.29
CA VAL A 211 -3.18 1.25 -17.29
C VAL A 211 -2.62 0.81 -18.66
N ASN A 212 -3.16 -0.25 -19.26
CA ASN A 212 -2.81 -0.68 -20.62
C ASN A 212 -3.08 0.44 -21.65
N ALA A 213 -4.25 1.10 -21.58
CA ALA A 213 -4.54 2.25 -22.45
C ALA A 213 -3.52 3.39 -22.29
N LEU A 214 -3.13 3.73 -21.05
CA LEU A 214 -2.07 4.69 -20.79
C LEU A 214 -0.74 4.24 -21.39
N LEU A 215 -0.35 2.98 -21.16
CA LEU A 215 0.92 2.40 -21.63
C LEU A 215 0.96 2.37 -23.15
N ARG A 216 -0.11 1.96 -23.84
CA ARG A 216 -0.23 2.05 -25.32
C ARG A 216 0.03 3.46 -25.81
N SER A 217 -0.57 4.48 -25.19
CA SER A 217 -0.30 5.86 -25.57
C SER A 217 1.16 6.26 -25.33
N LYS A 218 1.80 5.79 -24.26
CA LYS A 218 3.20 6.14 -23.94
C LYS A 218 4.18 5.44 -24.86
N VAL A 219 3.97 4.15 -25.14
CA VAL A 219 4.77 3.35 -26.06
C VAL A 219 4.67 3.90 -27.48
N GLY A 220 3.45 4.17 -27.97
CA GLY A 220 3.25 4.71 -29.33
C GLY A 220 3.82 6.11 -29.56
N LYS A 221 4.02 6.90 -28.48
CA LYS A 221 4.64 8.24 -28.54
C LYS A 221 6.14 8.23 -28.24
N SER A 222 6.70 7.10 -27.81
CA SER A 222 8.11 7.04 -27.41
C SER A 222 9.02 7.03 -28.63
N GLN A 223 9.90 8.03 -28.72
CA GLN A 223 10.99 8.09 -29.70
C GLN A 223 12.34 7.67 -29.10
N SER A 224 12.34 7.08 -27.91
CA SER A 224 13.58 6.73 -27.22
C SER A 224 14.32 5.59 -27.91
N VAL A 225 15.61 5.80 -28.20
CA VAL A 225 16.53 4.77 -28.72
C VAL A 225 16.61 3.55 -27.80
N PHE A 226 16.34 3.71 -26.49
CA PHE A 226 16.32 2.62 -25.52
C PHE A 226 15.02 1.81 -25.51
N VAL A 227 13.92 2.37 -26.04
CA VAL A 227 12.64 1.66 -26.19
C VAL A 227 12.61 0.87 -27.49
N ALA A 228 13.22 1.40 -28.56
CA ALA A 228 13.19 0.82 -29.89
C ALA A 228 13.52 -0.69 -29.94
N PRO A 229 14.57 -1.21 -29.26
CA PRO A 229 14.89 -2.63 -29.27
C PRO A 229 13.80 -3.53 -28.67
N ASN A 230 13.00 -3.01 -27.75
CA ASN A 230 11.99 -3.77 -27.01
C ASN A 230 10.55 -3.50 -27.49
N LEU A 231 10.36 -2.66 -28.53
CA LEU A 231 9.03 -2.25 -28.98
C LEU A 231 8.12 -3.43 -29.38
N SER A 232 8.67 -4.41 -30.09
CA SER A 232 7.91 -5.58 -30.52
C SER A 232 7.35 -6.35 -29.33
N GLU A 233 8.21 -6.65 -28.35
CA GLU A 233 7.84 -7.37 -27.13
C GLU A 233 6.85 -6.55 -26.28
N MET A 234 7.04 -5.23 -26.19
CA MET A 234 6.11 -4.36 -25.48
C MET A 234 4.72 -4.36 -26.14
N TYR A 235 4.63 -4.32 -27.47
CA TYR A 235 3.35 -4.43 -28.16
C TYR A 235 2.70 -5.80 -27.97
N GLU A 236 3.50 -6.86 -27.86
CA GLU A 236 3.02 -8.20 -27.52
C GLU A 236 2.37 -8.21 -26.14
N PHE A 237 3.05 -7.71 -25.10
CA PHE A 237 2.45 -7.58 -23.76
C PHE A 237 1.18 -6.71 -23.76
N LEU A 238 1.16 -5.60 -24.51
CA LEU A 238 -0.03 -4.74 -24.57
C LEU A 238 -1.22 -5.40 -25.28
N ARG A 239 -0.95 -6.28 -26.27
CA ARG A 239 -1.97 -7.03 -27.02
C ARG A 239 -2.46 -8.25 -26.23
N ASN A 240 -1.53 -9.00 -25.66
CA ASN A 240 -1.75 -10.23 -24.92
C ASN A 240 -1.08 -10.08 -23.55
N PRO A 241 -1.76 -9.45 -22.57
CA PRO A 241 -1.20 -9.28 -21.24
C PRO A 241 -0.78 -10.63 -20.67
N PRO A 242 0.49 -10.78 -20.23
CA PRO A 242 0.93 -12.03 -19.65
C PRO A 242 0.17 -12.28 -18.35
N GLU A 243 -0.22 -13.53 -18.13
CA GLU A 243 -0.67 -13.97 -16.81
C GLU A 243 0.56 -14.04 -15.91
N VAL A 244 0.81 -12.97 -15.16
CA VAL A 244 1.92 -12.92 -14.22
C VAL A 244 1.48 -13.62 -12.94
N ARG A 245 1.93 -14.87 -12.77
CA ARG A 245 1.69 -15.65 -11.55
C ARG A 245 2.72 -15.29 -10.49
N TRP A 246 2.27 -15.18 -9.24
CA TRP A 246 3.17 -14.86 -8.12
C TRP A 246 4.20 -15.96 -7.88
N ASP A 247 3.85 -17.20 -8.20
CA ASP A 247 4.77 -18.33 -8.15
C ASP A 247 5.98 -18.09 -9.05
N ASP A 248 5.83 -17.45 -10.22
CA ASP A 248 6.94 -17.16 -11.11
C ASP A 248 7.87 -16.10 -10.51
N ILE A 249 7.30 -15.05 -9.89
CA ILE A 249 8.06 -14.01 -9.19
C ILE A 249 8.81 -14.60 -7.98
N LEU A 250 8.18 -15.53 -7.26
CA LEU A 250 8.80 -16.21 -6.12
C LEU A 250 9.85 -17.23 -6.55
N GLN A 251 9.64 -17.99 -7.62
CA GLN A 251 10.59 -18.98 -8.15
C GLN A 251 11.87 -18.32 -8.68
N LEU A 252 11.73 -17.18 -9.38
CA LEU A 252 12.87 -16.38 -9.84
C LEU A 252 13.79 -15.94 -8.68
N SER A 253 13.29 -15.90 -7.45
CA SER A 253 14.09 -15.60 -6.26
C SER A 253 14.78 -16.80 -5.62
N MET A 254 14.31 -18.02 -5.89
CA MET A 254 14.81 -19.27 -5.28
C MET A 254 15.95 -19.90 -6.07
N ASP A 255 16.01 -19.68 -7.39
CA ASP A 255 17.09 -20.21 -8.24
C ASP A 255 18.41 -19.43 -8.13
N MET A 256 18.47 -18.37 -7.32
CA MET A 256 19.74 -17.77 -6.95
C MET A 256 20.35 -18.53 -5.77
N PRO A 257 21.60 -19.04 -5.89
CA PRO A 257 22.29 -19.63 -4.74
C PRO A 257 22.27 -18.60 -3.62
N LEU A 258 21.76 -19.02 -2.45
CA LEU A 258 21.81 -18.22 -1.23
C LEU A 258 23.28 -17.85 -1.04
N PHE A 259 23.64 -16.62 -1.38
CA PHE A 259 24.99 -16.12 -1.14
C PHE A 259 25.19 -16.17 0.37
N ASP A 260 26.13 -16.99 0.81
CA ASP A 260 26.59 -17.04 2.18
C ASP A 260 26.83 -15.60 2.65
N SER A 261 26.10 -15.20 3.67
CA SER A 261 26.25 -13.86 4.25
C SER A 261 27.70 -13.72 4.69
N PRO A 262 28.41 -12.64 4.30
CA PRO A 262 29.77 -12.45 4.77
C PRO A 262 29.75 -12.34 6.30
N SER A 263 30.38 -13.33 6.94
CA SER A 263 30.65 -13.41 8.38
C SER A 263 31.58 -12.30 8.85
#